data_AF-A0A834GB82-F1
#
_entry.id   AF-A0A834GB82-F1
#
_cell.length_a   1.000
_cell.length_b   1.000
_cell.length_c   1.000
_cell.angle_alpha   90.00
_cell.angle_beta   90.00
_cell.angle_gamma   90.00
#
_symmetry.space_group_name_H-M   'P 1'
#
loop_
_entity.id
_entity.type
_entity.pdbx_description
1 polymer ?
#
loop_
_entity_poly.entity_id
_entity_poly.type
_entity_poly.pdbx_seq_one_letter_code
_entity_poly.pdbx_strand_id
1 'polypeptide(L)'
;MFMRMTIANNIKTTLPDAEDAKVYLTSIETPFKQADKSLAGTLMAKLTTMKYDGSRGMYEHVLEMTNLAAQLKNLGMSVDEFFLVQFVLNSLSLSP
;
A
#
# COMPACT_ATOMS: atom_id res chain seq x y z
N MET A 1 10.53 2.56 -30.33
CA MET A 1 9.73 3.17 -29.24
C MET A 1 10.57 3.22 -27.96
N PHE A 2 11.24 4.35 -27.69
CA PHE A 2 12.17 4.49 -26.55
C PHE A 2 11.48 4.51 -25.17
N MET A 3 10.18 4.80 -25.13
CA MET A 3 9.40 4.95 -23.88
C MET A 3 9.38 3.70 -22.99
N ARG A 4 9.54 2.50 -23.58
CA ARG A 4 9.52 1.21 -22.86
C ARG A 4 10.91 0.59 -22.70
N MET A 5 11.99 1.33 -22.99
CA MET A 5 13.36 0.80 -22.99
C MET A 5 13.89 0.56 -21.57
N THR A 6 13.51 1.43 -20.62
CA THR A 6 13.97 1.39 -19.22
C THR A 6 13.01 0.65 -18.28
N ILE A 7 11.84 0.23 -18.79
CA ILE A 7 10.84 -0.48 -18.01
C ILE A 7 11.24 -1.95 -17.87
N ALA A 8 11.20 -2.46 -16.63
CA ALA A 8 11.49 -3.86 -16.35
C ALA A 8 10.57 -4.81 -17.13
N ASN A 9 11.10 -5.91 -17.67
CA ASN A 9 10.39 -6.79 -18.60
C ASN A 9 9.08 -7.36 -18.02
N ASN A 10 9.05 -7.67 -16.72
CA ASN A 10 7.86 -8.18 -16.02
C ASN A 10 6.70 -7.16 -15.95
N ILE A 11 7.03 -5.87 -15.94
CA ILE A 11 6.04 -4.78 -15.99
C ILE A 11 5.71 -4.48 -17.44
N LYS A 12 6.72 -4.47 -18.31
CA LYS A 12 6.56 -4.14 -19.73
C LYS A 12 5.48 -4.98 -20.40
N THR A 13 5.40 -6.28 -20.13
CA THR A 13 4.40 -7.19 -20.72
C THR A 13 2.94 -6.86 -20.35
N THR A 14 2.69 -6.11 -19.27
CA THR A 14 1.33 -5.71 -18.86
C THR A 14 0.94 -4.33 -19.38
N LEU A 15 1.87 -3.59 -19.99
CA LEU A 15 1.63 -2.24 -20.52
C LEU A 15 1.26 -2.29 -22.00
N PRO A 16 0.27 -1.50 -22.44
CA PRO A 16 -0.14 -1.42 -23.84
C PRO A 16 0.96 -0.82 -24.72
N ASP A 17 0.97 -1.16 -26.01
CA ASP A 17 1.79 -0.47 -27.00
C ASP A 17 1.10 0.82 -27.46
N ALA A 18 1.85 1.91 -27.58
CA ALA A 18 1.35 3.20 -28.03
C ALA A 18 2.46 4.04 -28.67
N GLU A 19 2.26 4.51 -29.90
CA GLU A 19 3.27 5.34 -30.59
C GLU A 19 3.37 6.76 -30.00
N ASP A 20 2.28 7.26 -29.44
CA ASP A 20 2.20 8.58 -28.83
C ASP A 20 2.43 8.54 -27.31
N ALA A 21 3.30 9.42 -26.83
CA ALA A 21 3.69 9.46 -25.42
C ALA A 21 2.54 9.87 -24.48
N LYS A 22 1.66 10.77 -24.94
CA LYS A 22 0.53 11.23 -24.13
C LYS A 22 -0.51 10.13 -24.00
N VAL A 23 -0.82 9.44 -25.11
CA VAL A 23 -1.70 8.26 -25.11
C VAL A 23 -1.13 7.16 -24.23
N TYR A 24 0.18 6.89 -24.32
CA TYR A 24 0.84 5.91 -23.47
C TYR A 24 0.68 6.24 -21.98
N LEU A 25 1.00 7.47 -21.56
CA LEU A 25 0.87 7.89 -20.16
C LEU A 25 -0.56 7.77 -19.63
N THR A 26 -1.56 8.21 -20.40
CA THR A 26 -2.97 8.07 -20.00
C THR A 26 -3.42 6.61 -19.94
N SER A 27 -2.90 5.76 -20.82
CA SER A 27 -3.24 4.33 -20.85
C SER A 27 -2.68 3.55 -19.66
N ILE A 28 -1.50 3.95 -19.14
CA ILE A 28 -0.91 3.33 -17.95
C ILE A 28 -1.44 3.97 -16.65
N GLU A 29 -1.93 5.21 -16.68
CA GLU A 29 -2.44 5.88 -15.49
C GLU A 29 -3.61 5.12 -14.83
N THR A 30 -4.53 4.60 -15.64
CA THR A 30 -5.75 3.96 -15.11
C THR A 30 -5.47 2.63 -14.39
N PRO A 31 -4.72 1.67 -14.98
CA PRO A 31 -4.34 0.44 -14.28
C PRO A 31 -3.52 0.67 -13.01
N PHE A 32 -2.61 1.65 -13.01
CA PHE A 32 -1.80 1.96 -11.83
C PHE A 32 -2.65 2.57 -10.71
N LYS A 33 -3.58 3.48 -11.02
CA LYS A 33 -4.57 3.96 -10.03
C LYS A 33 -5.40 2.82 -9.42
N GLN A 34 -5.74 1.82 -10.22
CA GLN A 34 -6.46 0.65 -9.71
C GLN A 34 -5.56 -0.23 -8.81
N ALA A 35 -4.30 -0.42 -9.19
CA ALA A 35 -3.31 -1.12 -8.38
C ALA A 35 -3.08 -0.41 -7.04
N ASP A 36 -2.95 0.92 -7.04
CA ASP A 36 -2.80 1.73 -5.83
C ASP A 36 -4.02 1.59 -4.89
N LYS A 37 -5.24 1.58 -5.43
CA LYS A 37 -6.46 1.31 -4.66
C LYS A 37 -6.47 -0.08 -4.05
N SER A 38 -6.08 -1.10 -4.83
CA SER A 38 -5.98 -2.48 -4.34
C SER A 38 -4.95 -2.58 -3.21
N LEU A 39 -3.78 -1.96 -3.39
CA LEU A 39 -2.72 -1.93 -2.38
C LEU A 39 -3.17 -1.22 -1.11
N ALA A 40 -3.84 -0.08 -1.22
CA ALA A 40 -4.41 0.63 -0.07
C ALA A 40 -5.40 -0.25 0.70
N GLY A 41 -6.27 -0.98 -0.02
CA GLY A 41 -7.18 -1.95 0.59
C GLY A 41 -6.45 -3.06 1.35
N THR A 42 -5.40 -3.64 0.76
CA THR A 42 -4.57 -4.66 1.42
C THR A 42 -3.86 -4.13 2.66
N LEU A 43 -3.27 -2.93 2.60
CA LEU A 43 -2.60 -2.30 3.73
C LEU A 43 -3.58 -1.97 4.86
N MET A 44 -4.79 -1.50 4.54
CA MET A 44 -5.83 -1.22 5.52
C MET A 44 -6.34 -2.50 6.20
N ALA A 45 -6.53 -3.57 5.41
CA ALA A 45 -6.87 -4.88 5.96
C ALA A 45 -5.75 -5.39 6.90
N LYS A 46 -4.48 -5.26 6.50
CA LYS A 46 -3.34 -5.62 7.36
C LYS A 46 -3.34 -4.80 8.65
N LEU A 47 -3.51 -3.48 8.57
CA LEU A 47 -3.52 -2.60 9.74
C LEU A 47 -4.63 -2.96 10.75
N THR A 48 -5.83 -3.27 10.27
CA THR A 48 -6.99 -3.57 11.13
C THR A 48 -7.00 -4.99 11.69
N THR A 49 -6.35 -5.94 11.01
CA THR A 49 -6.29 -7.35 11.42
C THR A 49 -5.01 -7.73 12.16
N MET A 50 -4.02 -6.84 12.19
CA MET A 50 -2.74 -7.10 12.86
C MET A 50 -2.96 -7.41 14.34
N LYS A 51 -2.29 -8.46 14.84
CA LYS A 51 -2.32 -8.88 16.23
C LYS A 51 -0.90 -9.06 16.75
N TYR A 52 -0.70 -8.69 18.00
CA TYR A 52 0.57 -8.90 18.68
C TYR A 52 0.65 -10.36 19.13
N ASP A 53 1.65 -11.07 18.60
CA ASP A 53 1.85 -12.51 18.86
C ASP A 53 2.90 -12.79 19.96
N GLY A 54 3.49 -11.74 20.54
CA GLY A 54 4.52 -11.85 21.57
C GLY A 54 5.89 -12.32 21.06
N SER A 55 6.06 -12.55 19.76
CA SER A 55 7.33 -13.02 19.18
C SER A 55 8.36 -11.90 19.02
N ARG A 56 7.89 -10.67 18.80
CA ARG A 56 8.68 -9.45 18.60
C ARG A 56 8.44 -8.46 19.72
N GLY A 57 9.30 -7.46 19.86
CA GLY A 57 9.12 -6.42 20.87
C GLY A 57 7.85 -5.59 20.61
N MET A 58 7.17 -5.14 21.68
CA MET A 58 6.00 -4.26 21.55
C MET A 58 6.32 -2.98 20.75
N TYR A 59 7.52 -2.43 20.92
CA TYR A 59 7.96 -1.27 20.13
C TYR A 59 8.02 -1.58 18.62
N GLU A 60 8.53 -2.75 18.24
CA GLU A 60 8.61 -3.17 16.84
C GLU A 60 7.21 -3.36 16.23
N HIS A 61 6.30 -3.92 17.02
CA HIS A 61 4.89 -4.08 16.63
C HIS A 61 4.21 -2.73 16.36
N VAL A 62 4.33 -1.78 17.30
CA VAL A 62 3.77 -0.42 17.12
C VAL A 62 4.42 0.29 15.93
N LEU A 63 5.75 0.17 15.77
CA LEU A 63 6.47 0.76 14.64
C LEU A 63 5.98 0.21 13.30
N GLU A 64 5.71 -1.10 13.20
CA GLU A 64 5.15 -1.69 11.98
C GLU A 64 3.75 -1.13 11.69
N MET A 65 2.89 -0.99 12.70
CA MET A 65 1.56 -0.39 12.52
C MET A 65 1.64 1.08 12.09
N THR A 66 2.53 1.88 12.67
CA THR A 66 2.76 3.27 12.26
C THR A 66 3.29 3.34 10.82
N ASN A 67 4.17 2.42 10.43
CA ASN A 67 4.67 2.34 9.06
C ASN A 67 3.58 1.98 8.05
N LEU A 68 2.62 1.11 8.41
CA LEU A 68 1.44 0.83 7.58
C LEU A 68 0.58 2.08 7.38
N ALA A 69 0.33 2.86 8.44
CA ALA A 69 -0.39 4.12 8.35
C ALA A 69 0.34 5.15 7.47
N ALA A 70 1.67 5.23 7.55
CA ALA A 70 2.47 6.09 6.69
C ALA A 70 2.40 5.68 5.20
N GLN A 71 2.43 4.37 4.91
CA GLN A 71 2.25 3.86 3.55
C GLN A 71 0.85 4.17 3.00
N LEU A 72 -0.20 4.02 3.82
CA LEU A 72 -1.57 4.40 3.44
C LEU A 72 -1.66 5.90 3.10
N LYS A 73 -1.01 6.77 3.89
CA LYS A 73 -0.95 8.20 3.62
C LYS A 73 -0.32 8.52 2.26
N ASN A 74 0.73 7.81 1.87
CA ASN A 74 1.37 7.97 0.55
C ASN A 74 0.45 7.55 -0.61
N LEU A 75 -0.51 6.67 -0.37
CA LEU A 75 -1.54 6.25 -1.32
C LEU A 75 -2.79 7.15 -1.29
N GLY A 76 -2.74 8.29 -0.58
CA GLY A 76 -3.86 9.22 -0.45
C GLY A 76 -4.92 8.80 0.58
N MET A 77 -4.65 7.79 1.40
CA MET A 77 -5.54 7.33 2.47
C MET A 77 -4.94 7.67 3.85
N SER A 78 -5.29 8.83 4.39
CA SER A 78 -4.87 9.21 5.74
C SER A 78 -5.68 8.45 6.80
N VAL A 79 -4.99 7.77 7.71
CA VAL A 79 -5.58 7.22 8.94
C VAL A 79 -5.50 8.30 10.02
N ASP A 80 -6.63 8.61 10.65
CA ASP A 80 -6.65 9.54 11.79
C ASP A 80 -5.82 9.00 12.96
N GLU A 81 -5.14 9.88 13.68
CA GLU A 81 -4.27 9.49 14.80
C GLU A 81 -5.06 8.77 15.90
N PHE A 82 -6.30 9.20 16.18
CA PHE A 82 -7.17 8.54 17.15
C PHE A 82 -7.50 7.11 16.73
N PHE A 83 -7.81 6.89 15.45
CA PHE A 83 -8.04 5.55 14.92
C PHE A 83 -6.78 4.69 14.93
N LEU A 84 -5.62 5.27 14.63
CA LEU A 84 -4.35 4.54 14.69
C LEU A 84 -4.05 4.05 16.12
N VAL A 85 -4.22 4.91 17.12
CA VAL A 85 -4.08 4.52 18.53
C VAL A 85 -5.07 3.41 18.88
N GLN A 86 -6.33 3.52 18.45
CA GLN A 86 -7.33 2.46 18.69
C GLN A 86 -6.93 1.12 18.04
N PHE A 87 -6.40 1.14 16.81
CA PHE A 87 -5.94 -0.08 16.14
C PHE A 87 -4.76 -0.70 16.87
N VAL A 88 -3.80 0.12 17.31
CA VAL A 88 -2.67 -0.35 18.12
C VAL A 88 -3.18 -1.01 19.39
N LEU A 89 -4.05 -0.37 20.16
CA LEU A 89 -4.61 -0.94 21.39
C LEU A 89 -5.36 -2.26 21.12
N ASN A 90 -6.18 -2.30 20.06
CA ASN A 90 -6.92 -3.51 19.67
C ASN A 90 -6.03 -4.65 19.17
N SER A 91 -4.83 -4.34 18.70
CA SER A 91 -3.85 -5.35 18.27
C SER A 91 -3.12 -6.00 19.46
N LEU A 92 -2.99 -5.26 20.57
CA LEU A 92 -2.33 -5.67 21.79
C LEU A 92 -3.25 -6.43 22.74
N SER A 93 -4.57 -6.20 22.67
CA SER A 93 -5.52 -6.98 23.44
C SER A 93 -5.58 -8.41 22.91
N LEU A 94 -5.11 -9.36 23.72
CA LEU A 94 -5.52 -10.75 23.58
C LEU A 94 -7.05 -10.77 23.61
N SER A 95 -7.68 -11.25 22.54
CA SER A 95 -9.02 -11.80 22.71
C SER A 95 -8.92 -12.90 23.77
N PRO A 96 -9.79 -12.93 24.79
CA PRO A 96 -9.85 -14.05 25.73
C PRO A 96 -10.11 -15.37 25.00
#